data_AF-A0ABD6FPL5-F1
#
_entry.id   AF-A0ABD6FPL5-F1
#
_cell.length_a   1.000
_cell.length_b   1.000
_cell.length_c   1.000
_cell.angle_alpha   90.00
_cell.angle_beta   90.00
_cell.angle_gamma   90.00
#
_symmetry.space_group_name_H-M   'P 1'
#
loop_
_entity.id
_entity.type
_entity.pdbx_description
1 polymer ?
#
loop_
_entity_poly.entity_id
_entity_poly.type
_entity_poly.pdbx_seq_one_letter_code
_entity_poly.pdbx_strand_id
1 'polypeptide(L)'
;MHRDSARRLLALSAVAATAVAVLTGCSDSSTTGPTVSAAPTEIAAAKDFCSSMLIATETAAQARNALSRLYDEMATDEITNPSHNLSVFTTAGADVVTYGTAYVNALDQVRDYAEPELRRDLDAISEYWESYAIPVGQMASEAKIYADFVDAARSLIESPDTAALRTAQIEATDEVSRAYARACSTGADA
;
A
#
# COMPACT_ATOMS: atom_id res chain seq x y z
N MET A 1 12.10 10.25 23.14
CA MET A 1 12.12 10.25 21.66
C MET A 1 11.57 8.94 21.09
N HIS A 2 12.14 7.76 21.38
CA HIS A 2 11.66 6.47 20.81
C HIS A 2 10.16 6.16 20.95
N ARG A 3 9.53 6.55 22.06
CA ARG A 3 8.09 6.28 22.30
C ARG A 3 7.14 7.13 21.43
N ASP A 4 7.56 8.33 21.04
CA ASP A 4 6.77 9.20 20.15
C ASP A 4 6.98 8.80 18.69
N SER A 5 8.18 8.33 18.35
CA SER A 5 8.51 7.79 17.02
C SER A 5 7.74 6.51 16.71
N ALA A 6 7.69 5.54 17.64
CA ALA A 6 6.89 4.33 17.47
C ALA A 6 5.39 4.62 17.32
N ARG A 7 4.85 5.62 18.04
CA ARG A 7 3.45 6.05 17.89
C ARG A 7 3.17 6.68 16.52
N ARG A 8 4.13 7.41 15.94
CA ARG A 8 4.01 7.96 14.59
C ARG A 8 4.06 6.87 13.53
N LEU A 9 4.92 5.87 13.68
CA LEU A 9 4.96 4.69 12.80
C LEU A 9 3.64 3.91 12.84
N LEU A 10 3.06 3.72 14.02
CA LEU A 10 1.74 3.10 14.19
C LEU A 10 0.59 3.96 13.61
N ALA A 11 0.71 5.28 13.64
CA ALA A 11 -0.26 6.16 12.96
C ALA A 11 -0.14 6.04 11.42
N LEU A 12 1.07 5.82 10.90
CA LEU A 12 1.32 5.62 9.48
C LEU A 12 0.84 4.25 8.99
N SER A 13 0.95 3.20 9.81
CA SER A 13 0.34 1.89 9.50
C SER A 13 -1.19 1.99 9.43
N ALA A 14 -1.81 2.78 10.31
CA ALA A 14 -3.24 3.06 10.25
C ALA A 14 -3.67 3.79 8.96
N VAL A 15 -2.86 4.74 8.47
CA VAL A 15 -3.11 5.45 7.18
C VAL A 15 -2.89 4.52 5.99
N ALA A 16 -1.85 3.68 6.02
CA ALA A 16 -1.62 2.67 5.00
C ALA A 16 -2.80 1.68 4.90
N ALA A 17 -3.49 1.39 6.00
CA ALA A 17 -4.63 0.46 6.03
C ALA A 17 -5.97 1.05 5.51
N THR A 18 -6.16 2.37 5.42
CA THR A 18 -7.51 2.95 5.39
C THR A 18 -8.20 3.12 4.03
N ALA A 19 -7.59 2.77 2.90
CA ALA A 19 -8.14 3.17 1.59
C ALA A 19 -9.18 2.24 0.91
N VAL A 20 -9.65 1.16 1.55
CA VAL A 20 -10.61 0.18 0.94
C VAL A 20 -11.66 -0.24 1.98
N ALA A 21 -12.24 0.73 2.70
CA ALA A 21 -13.45 0.43 3.49
C ALA A 21 -14.72 0.54 2.64
N VAL A 22 -14.64 1.04 1.39
CA VAL A 22 -15.82 1.40 0.60
C VAL A 22 -16.29 0.27 -0.34
N LEU A 23 -15.48 -0.78 -0.55
CA LEU A 23 -15.81 -1.86 -1.51
C LEU A 23 -16.27 -3.17 -0.87
N THR A 24 -16.13 -3.33 0.45
CA THR A 24 -16.52 -4.55 1.17
C THR A 24 -17.97 -4.51 1.68
N GLY A 25 -18.86 -3.76 1.03
CA GLY A 25 -20.30 -3.85 1.26
C GLY A 25 -20.89 -5.25 0.99
N CYS A 26 -20.09 -6.19 0.49
CA CYS A 26 -20.38 -7.62 0.47
C CYS A 26 -19.18 -8.39 1.02
N SER A 27 -19.29 -8.82 2.29
CA SER A 27 -18.76 -10.06 2.89
C SER A 27 -18.31 -9.82 4.33
N ASP A 28 -19.27 -9.85 5.25
CA ASP A 28 -19.01 -10.46 6.55
C ASP A 28 -18.50 -11.87 6.30
N SER A 29 -17.24 -12.18 6.67
CA SER A 29 -16.88 -13.42 7.38
C SER A 29 -15.37 -13.59 7.59
N SER A 30 -15.04 -13.78 8.86
CA SER A 30 -13.90 -14.50 9.43
C SER A 30 -12.64 -13.70 9.80
N THR A 31 -12.36 -13.78 11.10
CA THR A 31 -11.18 -13.34 11.86
C THR A 31 -9.93 -14.19 11.60
N THR A 32 -9.76 -14.72 10.40
CA THR A 32 -8.52 -15.31 9.94
C THR A 32 -7.85 -14.30 9.04
N GLY A 33 -6.79 -13.64 9.54
CA GLY A 33 -6.00 -12.70 8.75
C GLY A 33 -5.68 -13.31 7.38
N PRO A 34 -5.71 -12.52 6.29
CA PRO A 34 -5.56 -13.06 4.96
C PRO A 34 -4.28 -13.89 4.91
N THR A 35 -4.43 -15.20 4.66
CA THR A 35 -3.30 -16.02 4.24
C THR A 35 -2.69 -15.29 3.06
N VAL A 36 -1.43 -14.90 3.22
CA VAL A 36 -0.63 -14.22 2.21
C VAL A 36 -0.55 -15.14 1.01
N SER A 37 -1.51 -15.00 0.09
CA SER A 37 -1.38 -15.59 -1.23
C SER A 37 -0.18 -14.89 -1.86
N ALA A 38 0.73 -15.67 -2.43
CA ALA A 38 1.91 -15.13 -3.09
C ALA A 38 1.49 -13.98 -4.02
N ALA A 39 2.27 -12.89 -4.03
CA ALA A 39 2.03 -11.79 -4.94
C ALA A 39 1.84 -12.37 -6.36
N PRO A 40 0.78 -11.97 -7.09
CA PRO A 40 0.60 -12.45 -8.44
C PRO A 40 1.85 -12.09 -9.26
N THR A 41 2.63 -13.10 -9.68
CA THR A 41 3.79 -12.91 -10.57
C THR A 41 3.36 -12.42 -11.94
N GLU A 42 2.09 -12.63 -12.30
CA GLU A 42 1.44 -12.05 -13.46
C GLU A 42 0.08 -11.49 -13.02
N ILE A 43 -0.15 -10.22 -13.30
CA ILE A 43 -1.45 -9.60 -13.12
C ILE A 43 -2.30 -10.01 -14.31
N ALA A 44 -3.42 -10.68 -14.04
CA ALA A 44 -4.34 -11.08 -15.08
C ALA A 44 -4.71 -9.87 -15.95
N ALA A 45 -4.74 -10.04 -17.27
CA ALA A 45 -5.16 -8.98 -18.16
C ALA A 45 -6.65 -8.66 -17.93
N ALA A 46 -6.95 -7.41 -17.59
CA ALA A 46 -8.31 -6.92 -17.52
C ALA A 46 -8.96 -6.85 -18.91
N LYS A 47 -10.29 -6.87 -18.95
CA LYS A 47 -11.07 -6.74 -20.19
C LYS A 47 -11.72 -5.37 -20.33
N ASP A 48 -11.93 -4.70 -19.21
CA ASP A 48 -12.64 -3.44 -19.08
C ASP A 48 -12.21 -2.71 -17.80
N PHE A 49 -12.79 -1.51 -17.61
CA PHE A 49 -12.54 -0.68 -16.43
C PHE A 49 -12.92 -1.37 -15.10
N CYS A 50 -14.03 -2.10 -15.05
CA CYS A 50 -14.50 -2.71 -13.80
C CYS A 50 -13.66 -3.92 -13.38
N SER A 51 -13.28 -4.77 -14.35
CA SER A 51 -12.38 -5.91 -14.13
C SER A 51 -10.97 -5.46 -13.75
N SER A 52 -10.43 -4.39 -14.35
CA SER A 52 -9.14 -3.81 -13.95
C SER A 52 -9.21 -3.22 -12.53
N MET A 53 -10.28 -2.53 -12.17
CA MET A 53 -10.47 -1.99 -10.82
C MET A 53 -10.59 -3.07 -9.73
N LEU A 54 -11.22 -4.20 -10.02
CA LEU A 54 -11.27 -5.34 -9.09
C LEU A 54 -9.86 -5.89 -8.82
N ILE A 55 -9.07 -6.09 -9.88
CA ILE A 55 -7.68 -6.54 -9.77
C ILE A 55 -6.82 -5.52 -8.99
N ALA A 56 -6.98 -4.22 -9.27
CA ALA A 56 -6.31 -3.15 -8.53
C ALA A 56 -6.70 -3.13 -7.05
N THR A 57 -7.95 -3.43 -6.72
CA THR A 57 -8.43 -3.48 -5.32
C THR A 57 -7.82 -4.65 -4.55
N GLU A 58 -7.73 -5.83 -5.16
CA GLU A 58 -7.11 -7.00 -4.54
C GLU A 58 -5.62 -6.79 -4.28
N THR A 59 -4.90 -6.28 -5.29
CA THR A 59 -3.47 -5.96 -5.18
C THR A 59 -3.21 -4.83 -4.18
N ALA A 60 -4.07 -3.81 -4.11
CA ALA A 60 -4.01 -2.75 -3.10
C ALA A 60 -4.08 -3.30 -1.68
N ALA A 61 -4.95 -4.28 -1.41
CA ALA A 61 -5.06 -4.90 -0.08
C ALA A 61 -3.76 -5.61 0.32
N GLN A 62 -3.15 -6.35 -0.61
CA GLN A 62 -1.89 -7.04 -0.34
C GLN A 62 -0.74 -6.04 -0.10
N ALA A 63 -0.63 -5.01 -0.94
CA ALA A 63 0.39 -3.97 -0.82
C ALA A 63 0.31 -3.23 0.51
N ARG A 64 -0.90 -2.83 0.93
CA ARG A 64 -1.12 -2.15 2.21
C ARG A 64 -0.83 -3.05 3.40
N ASN A 65 -1.21 -4.32 3.35
CA ASN A 65 -0.89 -5.27 4.41
C ASN A 65 0.63 -5.46 4.55
N ALA A 66 1.36 -5.56 3.43
CA ALA A 66 2.82 -5.60 3.46
C ALA A 66 3.43 -4.34 4.09
N LEU A 67 2.93 -3.16 3.69
CA LEU A 67 3.44 -1.87 4.21
C LEU A 67 3.11 -1.68 5.69
N SER A 68 1.90 -2.08 6.13
CA SER A 68 1.51 -2.05 7.54
C SER A 68 2.41 -2.97 8.37
N ARG A 69 2.63 -4.22 7.91
CA ARG A 69 3.54 -5.15 8.59
C ARG A 69 4.93 -4.55 8.73
N LEU A 70 5.48 -3.95 7.67
CA LEU A 70 6.78 -3.32 7.73
C LEU A 70 6.84 -2.23 8.83
N TYR A 71 5.84 -1.34 8.90
CA TYR A 71 5.79 -0.33 9.95
C TYR A 71 5.57 -0.90 11.36
N ASP A 72 4.78 -1.96 11.49
CA ASP A 72 4.55 -2.62 12.78
C ASP A 72 5.84 -3.30 13.29
N GLU A 73 6.63 -3.90 12.39
CA GLU A 73 7.97 -4.42 12.72
C GLU A 73 8.92 -3.29 13.14
N MET A 74 8.92 -2.16 12.42
CA MET A 74 9.72 -0.99 12.80
C MET A 74 9.37 -0.45 14.19
N ALA A 75 8.07 -0.36 14.48
CA ALA A 75 7.58 0.15 15.76
C ALA A 75 7.85 -0.82 16.91
N THR A 76 7.73 -2.13 16.67
CA THR A 76 7.94 -3.17 17.69
C THR A 76 9.42 -3.30 18.06
N ASP A 77 10.30 -3.25 17.06
CA ASP A 77 11.75 -3.40 17.26
C ASP A 77 12.37 -2.16 17.94
N GLU A 78 11.87 -0.94 17.67
CA GLU A 78 12.26 0.29 18.40
C GLU A 78 11.93 0.22 19.91
N ILE A 79 11.03 -0.67 20.34
CA ILE A 79 10.58 -0.79 21.73
C ILE A 79 11.26 -1.94 22.50
N THR A 80 11.66 -3.04 21.85
CA THR A 80 11.85 -4.31 22.58
C THR A 80 13.15 -5.09 22.37
N ASN A 81 13.97 -4.85 21.35
CA ASN A 81 15.01 -5.83 20.98
C ASN A 81 16.42 -5.25 20.77
N PRO A 82 17.43 -5.65 21.57
CA PRO A 82 18.84 -5.28 21.36
C PRO A 82 19.55 -6.13 20.28
N SER A 83 18.90 -7.15 19.72
CA SER A 83 19.50 -8.10 18.77
C SER A 83 19.12 -7.89 17.30
N HIS A 84 18.14 -7.03 17.00
CA HIS A 84 17.59 -6.71 15.67
C HIS A 84 17.43 -7.93 14.75
N ASN A 85 16.22 -8.49 14.64
CA ASN A 85 15.98 -9.60 13.70
C ASN A 85 15.86 -9.08 12.26
N LEU A 86 17.00 -8.71 11.68
CA LEU A 86 17.11 -8.19 10.32
C LEU A 86 16.43 -9.08 9.28
N SER A 87 16.37 -10.40 9.49
CA SER A 87 15.74 -11.31 8.51
C SER A 87 14.23 -11.13 8.37
N VAL A 88 13.52 -10.89 9.48
CA VAL A 88 12.07 -10.60 9.46
C VAL A 88 11.83 -9.27 8.77
N PHE A 89 12.65 -8.28 9.11
CA PHE A 89 12.58 -6.94 8.58
C PHE A 89 12.88 -6.88 7.07
N THR A 90 13.93 -7.58 6.62
CA THR A 90 14.27 -7.75 5.20
C THR A 90 13.14 -8.44 4.44
N THR A 91 12.50 -9.44 5.04
CA THR A 91 11.34 -10.14 4.44
C THR A 91 10.15 -9.19 4.29
N ALA A 92 9.80 -8.44 5.34
CA ALA A 92 8.74 -7.45 5.27
C ALA A 92 9.02 -6.35 4.23
N GLY A 93 10.27 -5.92 4.09
CA GLY A 93 10.70 -5.01 3.03
C GLY A 93 10.49 -5.60 1.64
N ALA A 94 10.93 -6.84 1.42
CA ALA A 94 10.76 -7.54 0.13
C ALA A 94 9.29 -7.73 -0.24
N ASP A 95 8.42 -8.02 0.74
CA ASP A 95 6.97 -8.06 0.54
C ASP A 95 6.45 -6.71 0.04
N VAL A 96 6.84 -5.59 0.66
CA VAL A 96 6.41 -4.25 0.23
C VAL A 96 6.81 -3.97 -1.21
N VAL A 97 8.05 -4.31 -1.59
CA VAL A 97 8.51 -4.14 -2.98
C VAL A 97 7.66 -4.98 -3.93
N THR A 98 7.45 -6.24 -3.60
CA THR A 98 6.73 -7.19 -4.46
C THR A 98 5.27 -6.78 -4.63
N TYR A 99 4.55 -6.58 -3.54
CA TYR A 99 3.13 -6.24 -3.58
C TYR A 99 2.88 -4.80 -4.02
N GLY A 100 3.75 -3.85 -3.66
CA GLY A 100 3.67 -2.48 -4.12
C GLY A 100 3.85 -2.37 -5.64
N THR A 101 4.83 -3.08 -6.20
CA THR A 101 5.04 -3.14 -7.66
C THR A 101 3.84 -3.77 -8.36
N ALA A 102 3.30 -4.86 -7.82
CA ALA A 102 2.09 -5.47 -8.36
C ALA A 102 0.89 -4.50 -8.33
N TYR A 103 0.74 -3.70 -7.27
CA TYR A 103 -0.33 -2.72 -7.21
C TYR A 103 -0.18 -1.61 -8.25
N VAL A 104 1.02 -1.05 -8.42
CA VAL A 104 1.29 -0.05 -9.46
C VAL A 104 0.98 -0.59 -10.86
N ASN A 105 1.42 -1.81 -11.17
CA ASN A 105 1.11 -2.46 -12.44
C ASN A 105 -0.40 -2.70 -12.64
N ALA A 106 -1.16 -2.95 -11.56
CA ALA A 106 -2.62 -3.06 -11.64
C ALA A 106 -3.29 -1.70 -11.89
N LEU A 107 -2.77 -0.62 -11.28
CA LEU A 107 -3.24 0.75 -11.54
C LEU A 107 -3.00 1.14 -13.00
N ASP A 108 -1.88 0.74 -13.59
CA ASP A 108 -1.64 0.96 -15.02
C ASP A 108 -2.68 0.30 -15.92
N GLN A 109 -3.12 -0.92 -15.60
CA GLN A 109 -4.23 -1.54 -16.32
C GLN A 109 -5.54 -0.76 -16.18
N VAL A 110 -5.82 -0.17 -15.01
CA VAL A 110 -7.00 0.69 -14.85
C VAL A 110 -6.89 1.93 -15.73
N ARG A 111 -5.70 2.54 -15.82
CA ARG A 111 -5.44 3.75 -16.62
C ARG A 111 -5.74 3.56 -18.10
N ASP A 112 -5.48 2.37 -18.64
CA ASP A 112 -5.78 2.04 -20.04
C ASP A 112 -7.27 2.17 -20.38
N TYR A 113 -8.15 1.91 -19.40
CA TYR A 113 -9.61 2.00 -19.55
C TYR A 113 -10.22 3.27 -18.95
N ALA A 114 -9.47 4.00 -18.13
CA ALA A 114 -9.95 5.18 -17.42
C ALA A 114 -10.09 6.42 -18.33
N GLU A 115 -11.05 7.28 -18.00
CA GLU A 115 -11.18 8.62 -18.57
C GLU A 115 -10.01 9.53 -18.13
N PRO A 116 -9.69 10.60 -18.89
CA PRO A 116 -8.50 11.43 -18.63
C PRO A 116 -8.42 12.04 -17.23
N GLU A 117 -9.54 12.45 -16.65
CA GLU A 117 -9.57 13.02 -15.29
C GLU A 117 -9.16 11.97 -14.25
N LEU A 118 -9.70 10.75 -14.38
CA LEU A 118 -9.40 9.64 -13.48
C LEU A 118 -7.96 9.12 -13.62
N ARG A 119 -7.34 9.26 -14.80
CA ARG A 119 -5.92 8.91 -14.99
C ARG A 119 -4.99 9.74 -14.11
N ARG A 120 -5.32 11.02 -13.89
CA ARG A 120 -4.53 11.89 -13.02
C ARG A 120 -4.59 11.42 -11.56
N ASP A 121 -5.75 10.95 -11.11
CA ASP A 121 -5.89 10.41 -9.76
C ASP A 121 -5.12 9.08 -9.62
N LEU A 122 -5.22 8.20 -10.62
CA LEU A 122 -4.43 6.96 -10.66
C LEU A 122 -2.92 7.26 -10.66
N ASP A 123 -2.46 8.29 -11.37
CA ASP A 123 -1.05 8.74 -11.37
C ASP A 123 -0.61 9.17 -9.97
N ALA A 124 -1.44 9.92 -9.24
CA ALA A 124 -1.12 10.35 -7.88
C ALA A 124 -1.00 9.17 -6.90
N ILE A 125 -1.82 8.13 -7.08
CA ILE A 125 -1.71 6.91 -6.28
C ILE A 125 -0.40 6.18 -6.62
N SER A 126 -0.11 5.97 -7.90
CA SER A 126 1.12 5.32 -8.35
C SER A 126 2.37 6.09 -7.87
N GLU A 127 2.37 7.41 -7.96
CA GLU A 127 3.49 8.26 -7.56
C GLU A 127 3.85 8.10 -6.07
N TYR A 128 2.85 7.98 -5.18
CA TYR A 128 3.09 7.66 -3.78
C TYR A 128 3.74 6.28 -3.61
N TRP A 129 3.28 5.27 -4.34
CA TRP A 129 3.85 3.93 -4.22
C TRP A 129 5.27 3.87 -4.76
N GLU A 130 5.54 4.46 -5.92
CA GLU A 130 6.84 4.46 -6.58
C GLU A 130 7.88 5.34 -5.89
N SER A 131 7.47 6.52 -5.41
CA SER A 131 8.40 7.50 -4.83
C SER A 131 8.60 7.33 -3.33
N TYR A 132 7.72 6.58 -2.66
CA TYR A 132 7.75 6.44 -1.21
C TYR A 132 7.61 4.99 -0.73
N ALA A 133 6.47 4.33 -0.95
CA ALA A 133 6.20 3.06 -0.28
C ALA A 133 7.17 1.93 -0.73
N ILE A 134 7.38 1.79 -2.04
CA ILE A 134 8.32 0.80 -2.61
C ILE A 134 9.76 1.13 -2.18
N PRO A 135 10.26 2.38 -2.26
CA PRO A 135 11.56 2.75 -1.74
C PRO A 135 11.77 2.42 -0.25
N VAL A 136 10.77 2.65 0.60
CA VAL A 136 10.84 2.23 2.02
C VAL A 136 11.01 0.71 2.13
N GLY A 137 10.28 -0.06 1.32
CA GLY A 137 10.44 -1.51 1.21
C GLY A 137 11.83 -1.95 0.73
N GLN A 138 12.42 -1.23 -0.24
CA GLN A 138 13.77 -1.50 -0.75
C GLN A 138 14.84 -1.20 0.30
N MET A 139 14.75 -0.05 0.97
CA MET A 139 15.64 0.27 2.09
C MET A 139 15.56 -0.81 3.17
N ALA A 140 14.36 -1.34 3.41
CA ALA A 140 14.15 -2.40 4.38
C ALA A 140 14.76 -3.75 3.96
N SER A 141 14.56 -4.15 2.70
CA SER A 141 15.07 -5.42 2.17
C SER A 141 16.60 -5.44 2.05
N GLU A 142 17.23 -4.29 1.84
CA GLU A 142 18.68 -4.16 1.69
C GLU A 142 19.40 -3.79 2.99
N ALA A 143 18.66 -3.56 4.08
CA ALA A 143 19.21 -3.11 5.35
C ALA A 143 20.22 -4.11 5.93
N LYS A 144 21.44 -3.61 6.18
CA LYS A 144 22.49 -4.35 6.91
C LYS A 144 22.58 -3.93 8.38
N ILE A 145 22.10 -2.72 8.66
CA ILE A 145 22.08 -2.09 9.99
C ILE A 145 20.68 -1.51 10.17
N TYR A 146 19.98 -1.96 11.21
CA TYR A 146 18.59 -1.58 11.46
C TYR A 146 18.45 -0.07 11.74
N ALA A 147 19.35 0.50 12.54
CA ALA A 147 19.31 1.91 12.91
C ALA A 147 19.40 2.83 11.67
N ASP A 148 20.34 2.55 10.76
CA ASP A 148 20.52 3.33 9.52
C ASP A 148 19.26 3.29 8.64
N PHE A 149 18.62 2.12 8.55
CA PHE A 149 17.35 1.99 7.87
C PHE A 149 16.26 2.83 8.54
N VAL A 150 16.08 2.74 9.86
CA VAL A 150 15.00 3.45 10.56
C VAL A 150 15.17 4.96 10.42
N ASP A 151 16.41 5.45 10.50
CA ASP A 151 16.72 6.87 10.31
C ASP A 151 16.43 7.32 8.87
N ALA A 152 16.81 6.53 7.87
CA ALA A 152 16.52 6.82 6.47
C ALA A 152 15.01 6.80 6.17
N ALA A 153 14.31 5.75 6.62
CA ALA A 153 12.86 5.62 6.46
C ALA A 153 12.12 6.75 7.16
N ARG A 154 12.56 7.15 8.36
CA ARG A 154 11.99 8.29 9.10
C ARG A 154 12.21 9.61 8.37
N SER A 155 13.43 9.85 7.89
CA SER A 155 13.73 11.06 7.10
C SER A 155 12.84 11.16 5.88
N LEU A 156 12.55 10.02 5.23
CA LEU A 156 11.66 9.96 4.09
C LEU A 156 10.19 10.21 4.52
N ILE A 157 9.70 9.49 5.53
CA ILE A 157 8.37 9.65 6.14
C ILE A 157 8.04 11.09 6.51
N GLU A 158 8.99 11.78 7.14
CA GLU A 158 8.80 13.13 7.70
C GLU A 158 9.08 14.23 6.67
N SER A 159 9.51 13.87 5.45
CA SER A 159 9.76 14.84 4.39
C SER A 159 8.45 15.53 3.94
N PRO A 160 8.49 16.84 3.66
CA PRO A 160 7.34 17.56 3.11
C PRO A 160 6.82 16.96 1.80
N ASP A 161 7.72 16.46 0.95
CA ASP A 161 7.37 15.85 -0.33
C ASP A 161 6.54 14.57 -0.12
N THR A 162 6.96 13.71 0.81
CA THR A 162 6.18 12.52 1.18
C THR A 162 4.83 12.88 1.81
N ALA A 163 4.76 13.94 2.62
CA ALA A 163 3.50 14.41 3.17
C ALA A 163 2.53 14.87 2.07
N ALA A 164 3.03 15.58 1.05
CA ALA A 164 2.25 16.00 -0.10
C ALA A 164 1.75 14.80 -0.93
N LEU A 165 2.63 13.83 -1.21
CA LEU A 165 2.26 12.59 -1.91
C LEU A 165 1.17 11.82 -1.15
N ARG A 166 1.29 11.72 0.18
CA ARG A 166 0.30 11.04 1.02
C ARG A 166 -1.07 11.72 0.95
N THR A 167 -1.12 13.04 1.00
CA THR A 167 -2.38 13.80 0.86
C THR A 167 -2.99 13.59 -0.53
N ALA A 168 -2.19 13.73 -1.59
CA ALA A 168 -2.65 13.53 -2.96
C ALA A 168 -3.19 12.11 -3.19
N GLN A 169 -2.49 11.09 -2.68
CA GLN A 169 -2.90 9.69 -2.77
C GLN A 169 -4.24 9.42 -2.07
N ILE A 170 -4.49 10.03 -0.91
CA ILE A 170 -5.77 9.87 -0.18
C ILE A 170 -6.92 10.47 -0.99
N GLU A 171 -6.76 11.72 -1.46
CA GLU A 171 -7.79 12.40 -2.27
C GLU A 171 -8.07 11.64 -3.57
N ALA A 172 -7.02 11.17 -4.24
CA ALA A 172 -7.11 10.37 -5.45
C ALA A 172 -7.81 9.02 -5.20
N THR A 173 -7.52 8.35 -4.08
CA THR A 173 -8.16 7.07 -3.77
C THR A 173 -9.66 7.22 -3.54
N ASP A 174 -10.09 8.32 -2.91
CA ASP A 174 -11.51 8.64 -2.74
C ASP A 174 -12.19 8.88 -4.10
N GLU A 175 -11.55 9.63 -5.02
CA GLU A 175 -12.13 9.85 -6.35
C GLU A 175 -12.19 8.57 -7.18
N VAL A 176 -11.12 7.77 -7.18
CA VAL A 176 -11.07 6.47 -7.85
C VAL A 176 -12.15 5.52 -7.34
N SER A 177 -12.38 5.49 -6.03
CA SER A 177 -13.44 4.69 -5.41
C SER A 177 -14.83 5.17 -5.84
N ARG A 178 -15.05 6.48 -5.90
CA ARG A 178 -16.32 7.07 -6.39
C ARG A 178 -16.53 6.77 -7.87
N ALA A 179 -15.50 6.88 -8.70
CA ALA A 179 -15.57 6.57 -10.12
C ALA A 179 -15.92 5.11 -10.36
N TYR A 180 -15.29 4.18 -9.63
CA TYR A 180 -15.67 2.77 -9.64
C TYR A 180 -17.12 2.55 -9.23
N ALA A 181 -17.56 3.13 -8.12
CA ALA A 181 -18.95 3.00 -7.66
C ALA A 181 -19.95 3.51 -8.71
N ARG A 182 -19.65 4.61 -9.43
CA ARG A 182 -20.51 5.10 -10.51
C ARG A 182 -20.52 4.18 -11.74
N ALA A 183 -19.37 3.68 -12.15
CA ALA A 183 -19.22 2.92 -13.39
C ALA A 183 -19.58 1.43 -13.26
N CYS A 184 -19.42 0.86 -12.07
CA CYS A 184 -19.43 -0.59 -11.85
C CYS A 184 -20.52 -1.08 -10.89
N SER A 185 -21.34 -0.18 -10.32
CA SER A 185 -22.48 -0.57 -9.47
C SER A 185 -23.72 -1.04 -10.23
N THR A 186 -23.75 -0.92 -11.56
CA THR A 186 -24.83 -1.48 -12.39
C THR A 186 -24.46 -2.89 -12.86
N GLY A 187 -24.58 -3.86 -11.96
CA GLY A 187 -24.35 -5.29 -12.25
C GLY A 187 -24.89 -6.27 -11.21
N ALA A 188 -25.62 -5.80 -10.19
CA ALA A 188 -26.26 -6.68 -9.19
C ALA A 188 -27.70 -7.07 -9.54
N ASP A 189 -28.31 -6.48 -10.58
CA ASP A 189 -29.72 -6.69 -10.94
C ASP A 189 -29.91 -7.01 -12.45
N ALA A 190 -29.30 -8.08 -12.97
CA ALA A 190 -29.61 -8.62 -14.30
C ALA A 190 -29.62 -10.16 -14.31
#